data_AF-A0AAN6ED04-F1
#
_entry.id   AF-A0AAN6ED04-F1
#
_cell.length_a   1.000
_cell.length_b   1.000
_cell.length_c   1.000
_cell.angle_alpha   90.00
_cell.angle_beta   90.00
_cell.angle_gamma   90.00
#
_symmetry.space_group_name_H-M   'P 1'
#
loop_
_entity.id
_entity.type
_entity.pdbx_description
1 polymer ?
#
loop_
_entity_poly.entity_id
_entity_poly.type
_entity_poly.pdbx_seq_one_letter_code
_entity_poly.pdbx_strand_id
1 'polypeptide(L)'
;MFGSHLGDDGLVGKLLMIEDVEPENIDGCKPLSQRMDFSESWIILVERGNCGFVDKVRNMQASGAAAVLVGDPWYDLPITMYASGDTSDVHIPSSFIARREYNGLRESALDADDHVLRVKLVRNEYYELPFLDVLFITILSPMMMMAFIYVLYRLRLRQHRLRDLAPADVVNSLPVSTFYHSKYKAGEPAECAICLDDFDDEDELRTLPCKHAYHVKCIDRWLTTRKKFCPICKQNVCPVSETSPLLSPRLRSIV
;
A
#
# COMPACT_ATOMS: atom_id res chain seq x y z
N MET A 1 9.77 31.15 8.29
CA MET A 1 11.15 31.59 8.52
C MET A 1 11.29 33.00 7.96
N PHE A 2 12.09 33.87 8.59
CA PHE A 2 12.55 35.13 7.99
C PHE A 2 14.06 35.11 7.81
N GLY A 3 14.55 36.03 6.98
CA GLY A 3 15.96 36.31 6.78
C GLY A 3 16.62 35.46 5.71
N SER A 4 17.94 35.42 5.73
CA SER A 4 18.75 34.75 4.70
C SER A 4 18.47 33.25 4.66
N HIS A 5 18.59 32.66 3.48
CA HIS A 5 18.59 31.22 3.33
C HIS A 5 19.81 30.61 4.03
N LEU A 6 19.58 29.51 4.76
CA LEU A 6 20.66 28.65 5.25
C LEU A 6 21.33 27.98 4.04
N GLY A 7 22.67 27.98 4.00
CA GLY A 7 23.43 27.21 3.02
C GLY A 7 23.33 25.70 3.27
N ASP A 8 23.82 24.91 2.31
CA ASP A 8 23.70 23.44 2.32
C ASP A 8 24.36 22.79 3.55
N ASP A 9 25.44 23.38 4.06
CA ASP A 9 26.12 22.92 5.27
C ASP A 9 25.35 23.23 6.57
N GLY A 10 24.30 24.04 6.50
CA GLY A 10 23.58 24.60 7.65
C GLY A 10 24.37 25.66 8.42
N LEU A 11 23.80 26.14 9.52
CA LEU A 11 24.45 27.08 10.44
C LEU A 11 24.67 26.42 11.80
N VAL A 12 25.91 26.33 12.24
CA VAL A 12 26.27 25.83 13.58
C VAL A 12 26.58 27.01 14.48
N GLY A 13 26.04 27.01 15.69
CA GLY A 13 26.36 28.03 16.68
C GLY A 13 26.04 27.63 18.11
N LYS A 14 26.60 28.38 19.06
CA LYS A 14 26.27 28.27 20.48
C LYS A 14 24.84 28.78 20.72
N LEU A 15 23.98 27.97 21.32
CA LEU A 15 22.64 28.37 21.71
C LEU A 15 22.71 29.19 22.99
N LEU A 16 22.12 30.38 22.98
CA LEU A 16 21.97 31.24 24.14
C LEU A 16 20.49 31.42 24.43
N MET A 17 20.10 31.21 25.69
CA MET A 17 18.75 31.53 26.15
C MET A 17 18.72 33.01 26.51
N ILE A 18 17.74 33.74 25.99
CA ILE A 18 17.61 35.16 26.32
C ILE A 18 17.31 35.37 27.82
N GLU A 19 16.65 34.41 28.48
CA GLU A 19 16.40 34.40 29.93
C GLU A 19 17.70 34.48 30.74
N ASP A 20 18.76 33.80 30.28
CA ASP A 20 20.06 33.75 30.97
C ASP A 20 20.90 35.00 30.72
N VAL A 21 20.68 35.68 29.58
CA VAL A 21 21.46 36.85 29.16
C VAL A 21 20.84 38.14 29.69
N GLU A 22 19.53 38.32 29.49
CA GLU A 22 18.82 39.53 29.84
C GLU A 22 17.37 39.19 30.27
N PRO A 23 17.17 38.81 31.56
CA PRO A 23 15.88 38.32 32.06
C PRO A 23 14.76 39.37 32.01
N GLU A 24 15.09 40.66 31.87
CA GLU A 24 14.09 41.72 31.66
C GLU A 24 13.61 41.84 30.21
N ASN A 25 14.26 41.13 29.28
CA ASN A 25 14.04 41.19 27.84
C ASN A 25 13.78 39.80 27.23
N ILE A 26 13.07 38.92 27.94
CA ILE A 26 12.76 37.54 27.48
C ILE A 26 12.09 37.47 26.11
N ASP A 27 11.36 38.53 25.75
CA ASP A 27 10.69 38.65 24.47
C ASP A 27 11.60 39.16 23.34
N GLY A 28 12.82 39.61 23.62
CA GLY A 28 13.71 40.19 22.60
C GLY A 28 13.15 41.45 21.93
N CYS A 29 12.27 42.19 22.61
CA CYS A 29 11.66 43.41 22.08
C CYS A 29 12.58 44.64 22.14
N LYS A 30 13.74 44.51 22.78
CA LYS A 30 14.83 45.49 22.75
C LYS A 30 16.13 44.80 22.33
N PRO A 31 17.09 45.53 21.74
CA PRO A 31 18.43 44.99 21.55
C PRO A 31 19.08 44.72 22.92
N LEU A 32 19.95 43.71 22.97
CA LEU A 32 20.73 43.40 24.17
C LEU A 32 21.58 44.60 24.58
N SER A 33 21.59 44.90 25.88
CA SER A 33 22.35 46.01 26.47
C SER A 33 23.86 45.92 26.26
N GLN A 34 24.40 44.70 26.22
CA GLN A 34 25.80 44.43 25.89
C GLN A 34 25.89 43.68 24.56
N ARG A 35 26.69 44.21 23.63
CA ARG A 35 27.03 43.49 22.40
C ARG A 35 27.94 42.32 22.77
N MET A 36 27.44 41.10 22.56
CA MET A 36 28.21 39.90 22.83
C MET A 36 29.08 39.59 21.62
N ASP A 37 30.38 39.81 21.76
CA ASP A 37 31.38 39.52 20.74
C ASP A 37 32.02 38.16 21.03
N PHE A 38 31.34 37.10 20.59
CA PHE A 38 31.91 35.76 20.64
C PHE A 38 32.76 35.53 19.39
N SER A 39 33.90 34.85 19.54
CA SER A 39 34.70 34.40 18.39
C SER A 39 33.96 33.37 17.51
N GLU A 40 32.90 32.76 18.06
CA GLU A 40 32.05 31.78 17.40
C GLU A 40 30.64 32.35 17.15
N SER A 41 29.99 31.89 16.08
CA SER A 41 28.59 32.23 15.81
C SER A 41 27.67 31.75 16.94
N TRP A 42 26.74 32.60 17.36
CA TRP A 42 25.77 32.28 18.41
C TRP A 42 24.34 32.46 17.91
N ILE A 43 23.46 31.61 18.42
CA ILE A 43 22.06 31.49 18.04
C ILE A 43 21.26 31.75 19.30
N ILE A 44 20.31 32.68 19.24
CA ILE A 44 19.53 33.05 20.43
C ILE A 44 18.13 32.46 20.37
N LEU A 45 17.69 31.92 21.51
CA LEU A 45 16.33 31.48 21.72
C LEU A 45 15.55 32.56 22.47
N VAL A 46 14.47 33.03 21.86
CA VAL A 46 13.62 34.13 22.34
C VAL A 46 12.19 33.65 22.52
N GLU A 47 11.51 34.12 23.55
CA GLU A 47 10.10 33.80 23.75
C GLU A 47 9.18 34.61 22.85
N ARG A 48 8.09 33.99 22.42
CA ARG A 48 6.95 34.68 21.81
C ARG A 48 6.31 35.58 22.88
N GLY A 49 5.99 36.83 22.51
CA GLY A 49 5.35 37.74 23.46
C GLY A 49 5.02 39.11 22.86
N ASN A 50 5.47 40.18 23.52
CA ASN A 50 4.89 41.52 23.42
C ASN A 50 5.15 42.33 22.13
N CYS A 51 5.99 41.84 21.21
CA CYS A 51 6.31 42.51 19.95
C CYS A 51 6.26 41.55 18.76
N GLY A 52 6.23 42.10 17.54
CA GLY A 52 6.18 41.33 16.31
C GLY A 52 7.43 40.48 16.10
N PHE A 53 7.29 39.37 15.37
CA PHE A 53 8.41 38.45 15.10
C PHE A 53 9.59 39.15 14.40
N VAL A 54 9.31 40.06 13.47
CA VAL A 54 10.36 40.80 12.75
C VAL A 54 11.14 41.71 13.68
N ASP A 55 10.46 42.38 14.61
CA ASP A 55 11.11 43.29 15.56
C ASP A 55 12.06 42.54 16.48
N LYS A 56 11.65 41.35 16.95
CA LYS A 56 12.52 40.43 17.70
C LYS A 56 13.78 40.11 16.90
N VAL A 57 13.62 39.69 15.65
CA VAL A 57 14.75 39.32 14.79
C VAL A 57 15.68 40.52 14.53
N ARG A 58 15.13 41.72 14.27
CA ARG A 58 15.91 42.95 14.09
C ARG A 58 16.74 43.31 15.30
N ASN A 59 16.14 43.24 16.49
CA ASN A 59 16.83 43.55 17.73
C ASN A 59 18.00 42.59 17.98
N MET A 60 17.77 41.29 17.78
CA MET A 60 18.81 40.29 17.97
C MET A 60 19.90 40.38 16.88
N GLN A 61 19.52 40.72 15.65
CA GLN A 61 20.47 41.02 14.58
C GLN A 61 21.36 42.23 14.93
N ALA A 62 20.78 43.31 15.45
CA ALA A 62 21.52 44.48 15.90
C ALA A 62 22.50 44.16 17.05
N SER A 63 22.15 43.19 17.89
CA SER A 63 23.02 42.66 18.95
C SER A 63 24.11 41.70 18.44
N GLY A 64 24.08 41.30 17.17
CA GLY A 64 25.10 40.45 16.54
C GLY A 64 24.79 38.95 16.52
N ALA A 65 23.53 38.55 16.75
CA ALA A 65 23.13 37.14 16.67
C ALA A 65 23.32 36.60 15.25
N ALA A 66 23.78 35.35 15.13
CA ALA A 66 23.91 34.68 13.82
C ALA A 66 22.58 34.08 13.35
N ALA A 67 21.69 33.71 14.27
CA ALA A 67 20.32 33.28 13.98
C ALA A 67 19.41 33.46 15.19
N VAL A 68 18.10 33.45 14.94
CA VAL A 68 17.07 33.60 15.99
C VAL A 68 16.09 32.45 15.94
N LEU A 69 15.91 31.80 17.08
CA LEU A 69 14.83 30.84 17.30
C LEU A 69 13.76 31.53 18.16
N VAL A 70 12.52 31.50 17.69
CA VAL A 70 11.37 31.99 18.46
C VAL A 70 10.58 30.79 18.95
N GLY A 71 10.51 30.61 20.26
CA GLY A 71 9.75 29.55 20.90
C GLY A 71 8.45 30.06 21.52
N ASP A 72 7.44 29.19 21.60
CA ASP A 72 6.22 29.45 22.36
C ASP A 72 6.20 28.56 23.62
N PRO A 73 6.28 29.14 24.83
CA PRO A 73 6.30 28.36 26.06
C PRO A 73 4.91 27.81 26.44
N TRP A 74 3.83 28.29 25.80
CA TRP A 74 2.45 27.93 26.16
C TRP A 74 1.81 26.96 25.18
N TYR A 75 1.99 27.14 23.87
CA TYR A 75 1.27 26.40 22.83
C TYR A 75 2.15 25.46 22.00
N ASP A 76 1.66 24.24 21.78
CA ASP A 76 2.37 23.17 21.06
C ASP A 76 2.07 23.14 19.55
N LEU A 77 1.57 24.24 18.99
CA LEU A 77 1.30 24.34 17.56
C LEU A 77 2.38 25.19 16.87
N PRO A 78 3.01 24.68 15.80
CA PRO A 78 3.88 25.49 14.98
C PRO A 78 3.07 26.58 14.29
N ILE A 79 3.53 27.82 14.39
CA ILE A 79 2.95 28.96 13.68
C ILE A 79 3.90 29.47 12.61
N THR A 80 3.32 29.93 11.51
CA THR A 80 4.07 30.66 10.49
C THR A 80 4.33 32.07 11.00
N MET A 81 5.59 32.42 11.22
CA MET A 81 5.95 33.80 11.55
C MET A 81 5.55 34.71 10.38
N TYR A 82 4.79 35.77 10.67
CA TYR A 82 4.33 36.77 9.70
C TYR A 82 4.92 38.15 10.00
N ALA A 83 5.29 38.86 8.93
CA ALA A 83 5.88 40.18 8.98
C ALA A 83 4.86 41.22 8.52
N SER A 84 4.48 42.13 9.41
CA SER A 84 3.67 43.30 9.05
C SER A 84 4.59 44.45 8.62
N GLY A 85 5.21 44.35 7.44
CA GLY A 85 6.06 45.42 6.91
C GLY A 85 7.16 44.94 5.97
N ASP A 86 8.06 45.87 5.61
CA ASP A 86 9.30 45.53 4.88
C ASP A 86 10.19 44.65 5.76
N THR A 87 10.92 43.74 5.12
CA THR A 87 11.86 42.79 5.75
C THR A 87 13.20 42.75 5.02
N SER A 88 13.44 43.69 4.10
CA SER A 88 14.67 43.79 3.30
C SER A 88 15.95 43.93 4.14
N ASP A 89 15.82 44.41 5.37
CA ASP A 89 16.89 44.63 6.36
C ASP A 89 17.21 43.39 7.21
N VAL A 90 16.41 42.33 7.13
CA VAL A 90 16.61 41.10 7.91
C VAL A 90 17.49 40.13 7.13
N HIS A 91 18.70 39.89 7.64
CA HIS A 91 19.74 39.10 6.99
C HIS A 91 20.16 37.85 7.78
N ILE A 92 19.62 37.63 8.98
CA ILE A 92 19.91 36.43 9.77
C ILE A 92 18.75 35.43 9.67
N PRO A 93 19.03 34.12 9.54
CA PRO A 93 17.98 33.12 9.47
C PRO A 93 17.21 33.06 10.79
N SER A 94 15.90 32.94 10.70
CA SER A 94 15.03 32.81 11.87
C SER A 94 13.93 31.79 11.68
N SER A 95 13.68 30.99 12.72
CA SER A 95 12.65 29.96 12.71
C SER A 95 11.81 29.99 13.97
N PHE A 96 10.53 29.64 13.81
CA PHE A 96 9.67 29.35 14.93
C PHE A 96 9.81 27.88 15.33
N ILE A 97 9.76 27.59 16.62
CA ILE A 97 9.72 26.24 17.19
C ILE A 97 8.53 26.13 18.15
N ALA A 98 7.85 24.98 18.17
CA ALA A 98 6.71 24.77 19.05
C ALA A 98 7.18 24.44 20.48
N ARG A 99 6.21 24.40 21.41
CA ARG A 99 6.48 24.23 22.84
C ARG A 99 7.32 22.99 23.18
N ARG A 100 7.06 21.84 22.55
CA ARG A 100 7.85 20.62 22.81
C ARG A 100 9.32 20.82 22.49
N GLU A 101 9.63 21.37 21.31
CA GLU A 101 10.99 21.62 20.88
C GLU A 101 11.64 22.72 21.72
N TYR A 102 10.91 23.79 22.05
CA TYR A 102 11.36 24.85 22.95
C TYR A 102 11.80 24.31 24.31
N ASN A 103 10.93 23.54 24.98
CA ASN A 103 11.22 22.94 26.27
C ASN A 103 12.37 21.92 26.17
N GLY A 104 12.41 21.12 25.10
CA GLY A 104 13.50 20.17 24.89
C GLY A 104 14.86 20.86 24.75
N LEU A 105 14.94 21.98 24.01
CA LEU A 105 16.16 22.79 23.94
C LEU A 105 16.52 23.43 25.27
N ARG A 106 15.52 23.90 26.03
CA ARG A 106 15.71 24.50 27.35
C ARG A 106 16.28 23.51 28.36
N GLU A 107 15.68 22.33 28.46
CA GLU A 107 16.15 21.26 29.34
C GLU A 107 17.56 20.79 28.94
N SER A 108 17.81 20.64 27.63
CA SER A 108 19.14 20.24 27.13
C SER A 108 20.21 21.29 27.40
N ALA A 109 19.85 22.57 27.42
CA ALA A 109 20.80 23.64 27.73
C ALA A 109 21.16 23.66 29.22
N LEU A 110 20.22 23.30 30.10
CA LEU A 110 20.45 23.16 31.54
C LEU A 110 21.30 21.93 31.89
N ASP A 111 21.16 20.84 31.12
CA ASP A 111 21.88 19.59 31.33
C ASP A 111 23.29 19.57 30.69
N ALA A 112 23.59 20.51 29.80
CA ALA A 112 24.87 20.57 29.10
C ALA A 112 26.04 20.84 30.06
N ASP A 113 27.08 19.99 29.99
CA ASP A 113 28.37 20.20 30.64
C ASP A 113 28.95 21.55 30.14
N ASP A 114 29.33 22.45 31.06
CA ASP A 114 29.72 23.87 30.80
C ASP A 114 28.57 24.84 30.43
N HIS A 115 27.29 24.42 30.48
CA HIS A 115 26.11 25.24 30.09
C HIS A 115 26.20 25.76 28.64
N VAL A 116 26.94 25.06 27.78
CA VAL A 116 27.14 25.42 26.37
C VAL A 116 26.49 24.39 25.45
N LEU A 117 25.23 24.62 25.09
CA LEU A 117 24.56 23.82 24.07
C LEU A 117 24.92 24.33 22.68
N ARG A 118 25.44 23.47 21.80
CA ARG A 118 25.65 23.79 20.38
C ARG A 118 24.52 23.24 19.54
N VAL A 119 23.95 24.07 18.68
CA VAL A 119 22.87 23.67 17.77
C VAL A 119 23.29 23.87 16.32
N LYS A 120 22.80 22.99 15.45
CA LYS A 120 22.96 23.08 14.01
C LYS A 120 21.61 23.30 13.36
N LEU A 121 21.41 24.45 12.74
CA LEU A 121 20.25 24.76 11.93
C LEU A 121 20.47 24.23 10.52
N VAL A 122 19.66 23.25 10.12
CA VAL A 122 19.69 22.66 8.78
C VAL A 122 18.36 22.97 8.10
N ARG A 123 18.40 23.17 6.78
CA ARG A 123 17.17 23.25 5.99
C ARG A 123 16.47 21.90 6.09
N ASN A 124 15.16 21.91 6.38
CA ASN A 124 14.40 20.68 6.41
C ASN A 124 14.20 20.17 4.97
N GLU A 125 15.12 19.33 4.50
CA GLU A 125 15.10 18.69 3.17
C GLU A 125 14.25 17.41 3.15
N TYR A 126 13.52 17.10 4.22
CA TYR A 126 12.65 15.91 4.31
C TYR A 126 11.56 15.81 3.22
N TYR A 127 11.42 16.82 2.36
CA TYR A 127 10.50 16.84 1.22
C TYR A 127 11.12 16.39 -0.12
N GLU A 128 12.41 16.03 -0.18
CA GLU A 128 13.04 15.54 -1.42
C GLU A 128 12.87 14.01 -1.62
N LEU A 129 12.64 13.25 -0.54
CA LEU A 129 12.43 11.78 -0.59
C LEU A 129 11.00 11.25 -0.86
N PRO A 130 9.89 12.04 -0.93
CA PRO A 130 8.56 11.47 -1.12
C PRO A 130 8.22 11.19 -2.59
N PHE A 131 8.96 11.69 -3.59
CA PHE A 131 8.58 11.44 -4.98
C PHE A 131 8.69 9.95 -5.34
N LEU A 132 9.78 9.31 -4.93
CA LEU A 132 10.07 7.92 -5.27
C LEU A 132 9.14 6.97 -4.49
N ASP A 133 8.89 7.27 -3.22
CA ASP A 133 7.94 6.51 -2.38
C ASP A 133 6.49 6.67 -2.87
N VAL A 134 6.07 7.88 -3.25
CA VAL A 134 4.75 8.12 -3.85
C VAL A 134 4.63 7.43 -5.20
N LEU A 135 5.70 7.40 -6.02
CA LEU A 135 5.73 6.70 -7.29
C LEU A 135 5.61 5.17 -7.10
N PHE A 136 6.25 4.62 -6.07
CA PHE A 136 6.11 3.21 -5.72
C PHE A 136 4.68 2.87 -5.26
N ILE A 137 4.08 3.69 -4.40
CA ILE A 137 2.72 3.46 -3.91
C ILE A 137 1.69 3.59 -5.04
N THR A 138 1.86 4.57 -5.93
CA THR A 138 0.89 4.85 -7.00
C THR A 138 1.02 3.92 -8.21
N ILE A 139 2.23 3.47 -8.55
CA ILE A 139 2.46 2.64 -9.76
C ILE A 139 2.60 1.15 -9.41
N LEU A 140 3.44 0.80 -8.42
CA LEU A 140 3.73 -0.61 -8.16
C LEU A 140 2.58 -1.32 -7.44
N SER A 141 1.88 -0.63 -6.53
CA SER A 141 0.78 -1.25 -5.78
C SER A 141 -0.38 -1.68 -6.69
N PRO A 142 -0.90 -0.86 -7.62
CA PRO A 142 -1.94 -1.30 -8.55
C PRO A 142 -1.46 -2.40 -9.50
N MET A 143 -0.21 -2.35 -9.98
CA MET A 143 0.34 -3.40 -10.82
C MET A 143 0.40 -4.75 -10.08
N MET A 144 0.83 -4.74 -8.82
CA MET A 144 0.89 -5.94 -7.99
C MET A 144 -0.50 -6.49 -7.67
N MET A 145 -1.46 -5.61 -7.36
CA MET A 145 -2.85 -6.00 -7.13
C MET A 145 -3.49 -6.60 -8.40
N MET A 146 -3.26 -5.98 -9.56
CA MET A 146 -3.77 -6.49 -10.85
C MET A 146 -3.13 -7.83 -11.23
N ALA A 147 -1.82 -8.00 -11.01
CA ALA A 147 -1.15 -9.28 -11.22
C ALA A 147 -1.71 -10.37 -10.29
N PHE A 148 -1.94 -10.05 -9.02
CA PHE A 148 -2.55 -10.96 -8.06
C PHE A 148 -3.97 -11.38 -8.48
N ILE A 149 -4.83 -10.42 -8.83
CA ILE A 149 -6.19 -10.69 -9.32
C ILE A 149 -6.14 -11.52 -10.60
N TYR A 150 -5.23 -11.21 -11.53
CA TYR A 150 -5.05 -11.98 -12.76
C TYR A 150 -4.62 -13.42 -12.47
N VAL A 151 -3.67 -13.64 -11.55
CA VAL A 151 -3.25 -14.98 -11.13
C VAL A 151 -4.43 -15.73 -10.51
N LEU A 152 -5.18 -15.11 -9.58
CA LEU A 152 -6.38 -15.72 -9.00
C LEU A 152 -7.44 -16.05 -10.06
N TYR A 153 -7.66 -15.16 -11.01
CA TYR A 153 -8.56 -15.40 -12.15
C TYR A 153 -8.11 -16.60 -12.98
N ARG A 154 -6.81 -16.69 -13.30
CA ARG A 154 -6.23 -17.82 -14.05
C ARG A 154 -6.32 -19.12 -13.26
N LEU A 155 -6.09 -19.10 -11.96
CA LEU A 155 -6.24 -20.26 -11.08
C LEU A 155 -7.70 -20.73 -11.03
N ARG A 156 -8.65 -19.82 -10.85
CA ARG A 156 -10.09 -20.14 -10.89
C ARG A 156 -10.50 -20.73 -12.24
N LEU A 157 -10.00 -20.17 -13.34
CA LEU A 157 -10.29 -20.71 -14.68
C LEU A 157 -9.71 -22.12 -14.87
N ARG A 158 -8.52 -22.39 -14.33
CA ARG A 158 -7.93 -23.75 -14.30
C ARG A 158 -8.79 -24.70 -13.48
N GLN A 159 -9.19 -24.30 -12.27
CA GLN A 159 -10.06 -25.11 -11.40
C GLN A 159 -11.41 -25.40 -12.05
N HIS A 160 -12.04 -24.41 -12.71
CA HIS A 160 -13.31 -24.62 -13.41
C HIS A 160 -13.15 -25.63 -14.54
N ARG A 161 -12.07 -25.54 -15.33
CA ARG A 161 -11.77 -26.55 -16.37
C ARG A 161 -11.64 -27.95 -15.75
N LEU A 162 -10.87 -28.10 -14.67
CA LEU A 162 -10.71 -29.37 -13.95
C LEU A 162 -12.04 -29.95 -13.45
N ARG A 163 -12.95 -29.11 -12.92
CA ARG A 163 -14.27 -29.53 -12.43
C ARG A 163 -15.21 -30.04 -13.54
N ASP A 164 -15.00 -29.60 -14.78
CA ASP A 164 -15.82 -29.97 -15.93
C ASP A 164 -15.43 -31.33 -16.55
N LEU A 165 -14.27 -31.87 -16.18
CA LEU A 165 -13.77 -33.17 -16.67
C LEU A 165 -14.26 -34.30 -15.75
N ALA A 166 -14.49 -35.47 -16.32
CA ALA A 166 -14.79 -36.66 -15.53
C ALA A 166 -13.48 -37.27 -14.99
N PRO A 167 -13.42 -37.71 -13.71
CA PRO A 167 -12.27 -38.47 -13.21
C PRO A 167 -12.11 -39.76 -14.00
N ALA A 168 -10.87 -40.15 -14.33
CA ALA A 168 -10.58 -41.34 -15.12
C ALA A 168 -11.15 -42.62 -14.47
N ASP A 169 -11.15 -42.69 -13.14
CA ASP A 169 -11.69 -43.84 -12.39
C ASP A 169 -13.19 -44.06 -12.65
N VAL A 170 -13.96 -42.96 -12.73
CA VAL A 170 -15.40 -43.01 -13.01
C VAL A 170 -15.63 -43.47 -14.46
N VAL A 171 -14.85 -42.95 -15.41
CA VAL A 171 -14.95 -43.34 -16.83
C VAL A 171 -14.65 -44.83 -17.00
N ASN A 172 -13.59 -45.34 -16.36
CA ASN A 172 -13.19 -46.74 -16.46
C ASN A 172 -14.20 -47.71 -15.85
N SER A 173 -14.97 -47.28 -14.85
CA SER A 173 -16.02 -48.09 -14.21
C SER A 173 -17.30 -48.27 -15.04
N LEU A 174 -17.43 -47.56 -16.17
CA LEU A 174 -18.63 -47.64 -17.02
C LEU A 174 -18.68 -48.96 -17.82
N PRO A 175 -19.88 -49.51 -18.07
CA PRO A 175 -20.03 -50.79 -18.75
C PRO A 175 -19.53 -50.73 -20.20
N VAL A 176 -18.76 -51.75 -20.58
CA VAL A 176 -18.26 -51.99 -21.94
C VAL A 176 -18.90 -53.24 -22.50
N SER A 177 -19.34 -53.18 -23.76
CA SER A 177 -19.93 -54.28 -24.50
C SER A 177 -19.32 -54.36 -25.89
N THR A 178 -19.04 -55.56 -26.38
CA THR A 178 -18.58 -55.80 -27.76
C THR A 178 -19.77 -55.83 -28.72
N PHE A 179 -19.69 -55.07 -29.81
CA PHE A 179 -20.71 -55.02 -30.85
C PHE A 179 -20.64 -56.26 -31.76
N TYR A 180 -21.82 -56.75 -32.15
CA TYR A 180 -21.98 -57.78 -33.18
C TYR A 180 -23.25 -57.51 -33.97
N HIS A 181 -23.15 -57.33 -35.29
CA HIS A 181 -24.29 -57.11 -36.19
C HIS A 181 -25.36 -58.19 -36.06
N SER A 182 -24.95 -59.44 -35.81
CA SER A 182 -25.85 -60.59 -35.64
C SER A 182 -26.82 -60.48 -34.45
N LYS A 183 -26.50 -59.66 -33.45
CA LYS A 183 -27.29 -59.50 -32.21
C LYS A 183 -28.05 -58.18 -32.15
N TYR A 184 -27.88 -57.32 -33.15
CA TYR A 184 -28.42 -55.97 -33.15
C TYR A 184 -29.86 -55.93 -33.65
N LYS A 185 -30.73 -55.17 -32.98
CA LYS A 185 -32.14 -55.03 -33.36
C LYS A 185 -32.31 -53.91 -34.37
N ALA A 186 -33.10 -54.15 -35.42
CA ALA A 186 -33.47 -53.13 -36.39
C ALA A 186 -34.24 -51.98 -35.69
N GLY A 187 -33.62 -50.79 -35.63
CA GLY A 187 -34.21 -49.58 -35.04
C GLY A 187 -33.40 -48.90 -33.93
N GLU A 188 -32.30 -49.50 -33.47
CA GLU A 188 -31.34 -48.82 -32.58
C GLU A 188 -30.26 -48.09 -33.41
N PRO A 189 -29.67 -46.97 -32.91
CA PRO A 189 -28.65 -46.23 -33.63
C PRO A 189 -27.32 -47.00 -33.66
N ALA A 190 -26.95 -47.50 -34.85
CA ALA A 190 -25.75 -48.30 -35.09
C ALA A 190 -24.51 -47.46 -35.45
N GLU A 191 -24.50 -46.18 -35.07
CA GLU A 191 -23.46 -45.22 -35.44
C GLU A 191 -22.93 -44.51 -34.19
N CYS A 192 -21.62 -44.26 -34.16
CA CYS A 192 -21.01 -43.48 -33.10
C CYS A 192 -21.18 -41.98 -33.35
N ALA A 193 -21.99 -41.29 -32.54
CA ALA A 193 -22.19 -39.84 -32.66
C ALA A 193 -20.97 -38.95 -32.34
N ILE A 194 -19.77 -39.52 -32.10
CA ILE A 194 -18.51 -38.78 -31.90
C ILE A 194 -17.63 -38.82 -33.15
N CYS A 195 -17.43 -40.00 -33.76
CA CYS A 195 -16.65 -40.14 -35.00
C CYS A 195 -17.51 -40.15 -36.27
N LEU A 196 -18.82 -40.35 -36.14
CA LEU A 196 -19.79 -40.46 -37.24
C LEU A 196 -19.55 -41.70 -38.12
N ASP A 197 -18.93 -42.72 -37.55
CA ASP A 197 -18.72 -44.02 -38.20
C ASP A 197 -19.73 -45.03 -37.65
N ASP A 198 -20.17 -45.95 -38.52
CA ASP A 198 -20.97 -47.11 -38.13
C ASP A 198 -20.17 -48.05 -37.20
N PHE A 199 -20.87 -48.80 -36.36
CA PHE A 199 -20.24 -49.81 -35.50
C PHE A 199 -19.92 -51.07 -36.31
N ASP A 200 -18.68 -51.54 -36.23
CA ASP A 200 -18.22 -52.78 -36.86
C ASP A 200 -18.29 -53.98 -35.90
N ASP A 201 -18.31 -55.20 -36.45
CA ASP A 201 -18.21 -56.41 -35.65
C ASP A 201 -16.92 -56.40 -34.79
N GLU A 202 -17.05 -56.80 -33.52
CA GLU A 202 -15.98 -56.79 -32.50
C GLU A 202 -15.61 -55.40 -31.95
N ASP A 203 -16.29 -54.32 -32.34
CA ASP A 203 -16.05 -53.00 -31.75
C ASP A 203 -16.38 -52.96 -30.25
N GLU A 204 -15.49 -52.34 -29.47
CA GLU A 204 -15.72 -52.09 -28.05
C GLU A 204 -16.55 -50.82 -27.86
N LEU A 205 -17.78 -50.98 -27.37
CA LEU A 205 -18.69 -49.88 -27.09
C LEU A 205 -18.83 -49.65 -25.59
N ARG A 206 -18.77 -48.39 -25.17
CA ARG A 206 -19.07 -47.96 -23.80
C ARG A 206 -20.45 -47.35 -23.74
N THR A 207 -21.27 -47.86 -22.83
CA THR A 207 -22.64 -47.39 -22.61
C THR A 207 -22.69 -46.47 -21.39
N LEU A 208 -23.16 -45.23 -21.58
CA LEU A 208 -23.32 -44.26 -20.49
C LEU A 208 -24.57 -44.57 -19.63
N PRO A 209 -24.72 -44.00 -18.42
CA PRO A 209 -25.91 -44.20 -17.58
C PRO A 209 -27.23 -43.73 -18.23
N CYS A 210 -27.14 -42.86 -19.23
CA CYS A 210 -28.27 -42.42 -20.06
C CYS A 210 -28.61 -43.37 -21.23
N LYS A 211 -27.95 -44.54 -21.31
CA LYS A 211 -28.10 -45.60 -22.33
C LYS A 211 -27.60 -45.28 -23.74
N HIS A 212 -26.94 -44.15 -23.97
CA HIS A 212 -26.24 -43.88 -25.22
C HIS A 212 -24.91 -44.65 -25.27
N ALA A 213 -24.62 -45.26 -26.43
CA ALA A 213 -23.42 -46.04 -26.70
C ALA A 213 -22.48 -45.31 -27.66
N TYR A 214 -21.17 -45.51 -27.48
CA TYR A 214 -20.10 -44.92 -28.29
C TYR A 214 -18.91 -45.87 -28.30
N HIS A 215 -18.01 -45.79 -29.29
CA HIS A 215 -16.71 -46.47 -29.19
C HIS A 215 -15.97 -46.04 -27.93
N VAL A 216 -15.38 -47.00 -27.20
CA VAL A 216 -14.62 -46.75 -25.96
C VAL A 216 -13.59 -45.63 -26.16
N LYS A 217 -12.79 -45.69 -27.23
CA LYS A 217 -11.77 -44.68 -27.55
C LYS A 217 -12.33 -43.27 -27.73
N CYS A 218 -13.49 -43.16 -28.36
CA CYS A 218 -14.13 -41.89 -28.68
C CYS A 218 -14.69 -41.22 -27.43
N ILE A 219 -15.45 -41.95 -26.63
CA ILE A 219 -16.10 -41.38 -25.45
C ILE A 219 -15.14 -41.18 -24.28
N ASP A 220 -14.12 -42.02 -24.12
CA ASP A 220 -13.13 -41.85 -23.04
C ASP A 220 -12.33 -40.56 -23.23
N ARG A 221 -11.92 -40.27 -24.48
CA ARG A 221 -11.27 -39.00 -24.82
C ARG A 221 -12.21 -37.81 -24.62
N TRP A 222 -13.48 -37.94 -24.94
CA TRP A 222 -14.47 -36.89 -24.75
C TRP A 222 -14.66 -36.54 -23.26
N LEU A 223 -14.85 -37.54 -22.41
CA LEU A 223 -15.12 -37.37 -20.97
C LEU A 223 -13.89 -36.86 -20.20
N THR A 224 -12.68 -37.27 -20.62
CA THR A 224 -11.42 -36.90 -19.98
C THR A 224 -10.75 -35.66 -20.55
N THR A 225 -11.19 -35.13 -21.70
CA THR A 225 -10.56 -33.94 -22.33
C THR A 225 -11.52 -32.79 -22.57
N ARG A 226 -12.82 -33.05 -22.81
CA ARG A 226 -13.81 -32.02 -23.14
C ARG A 226 -14.77 -31.75 -21.99
N LYS A 227 -15.69 -32.66 -21.72
CA LYS A 227 -16.80 -32.47 -20.76
C LYS A 227 -17.29 -33.81 -20.23
N LYS A 228 -17.66 -33.86 -18.94
CA LYS A 228 -18.29 -35.00 -18.26
C LYS A 228 -19.77 -35.27 -18.62
N PHE A 229 -20.27 -34.69 -19.72
CA PHE A 229 -21.66 -34.79 -20.14
C PHE A 229 -21.78 -35.63 -21.41
N CYS A 230 -22.88 -36.39 -21.53
CA CYS A 230 -23.22 -37.13 -22.74
C CYS A 230 -23.32 -36.19 -23.96
N PRO A 231 -22.65 -36.49 -25.10
CA PRO A 231 -22.74 -35.71 -26.34
C PRO A 231 -24.17 -35.52 -26.87
N ILE A 232 -25.03 -36.52 -26.71
CA ILE A 232 -26.40 -36.51 -27.24
C ILE A 232 -27.37 -35.80 -26.28
N CYS A 233 -27.52 -36.29 -25.05
CA CYS A 233 -28.55 -35.80 -24.13
C CYS A 233 -28.06 -34.83 -23.05
N LYS A 234 -26.76 -34.51 -23.01
CA LYS A 234 -26.12 -33.62 -22.01
C LYS A 234 -26.26 -34.07 -20.55
N GLN A 235 -26.66 -35.32 -20.30
CA GLN A 235 -26.73 -35.87 -18.93
C GLN A 235 -25.32 -36.09 -18.36
N ASN A 236 -25.12 -35.72 -17.08
CA ASN A 236 -23.83 -35.89 -16.38
C ASN A 236 -23.56 -37.37 -16.13
N VAL A 237 -22.33 -37.79 -16.43
CA VAL A 237 -21.88 -39.19 -16.30
C VAL A 237 -21.42 -39.51 -14.87
N CYS A 238 -21.06 -38.51 -14.07
CA CYS A 238 -20.69 -38.71 -12.67
C CYS A 238 -21.95 -38.86 -11.80
N PRO A 239 -22.07 -39.93 -10.97
CA PRO A 239 -23.16 -40.06 -10.02
C PRO A 239 -23.12 -38.91 -9.00
N VAL A 240 -24.29 -38.42 -8.59
CA VAL A 240 -24.40 -37.43 -7.52
C VAL A 240 -24.12 -38.14 -6.19
N SER A 241 -22.88 -38.15 -5.73
CA SER A 241 -22.59 -38.49 -4.33
C SER A 241 -22.96 -37.29 -3.46
N GLU A 242 -23.72 -37.53 -2.37
CA GLU A 242 -24.34 -36.53 -1.47
C GLU A 242 -23.37 -35.57 -0.75
N THR A 243 -22.09 -35.55 -1.08
CA THR A 243 -21.07 -34.65 -0.48
C THR A 243 -20.83 -33.35 -1.25
N SER A 244 -21.72 -32.97 -2.18
CA SER A 244 -21.71 -31.59 -2.72
C SER A 244 -22.32 -30.61 -1.72
N PRO A 245 -21.57 -29.64 -1.16
CA PRO A 245 -22.06 -28.74 -0.09
C PRO A 245 -23.12 -27.73 -0.55
N LEU A 246 -23.63 -27.83 -1.78
CA LEU A 246 -24.54 -26.85 -2.39
C LEU A 246 -25.96 -27.35 -2.60
N LEU A 247 -26.30 -28.55 -2.14
CA LEU A 247 -27.68 -29.01 -2.03
C LEU A 247 -28.12 -28.98 -0.57
N SER A 248 -28.21 -27.77 0.01
CA SER A 248 -29.21 -27.57 1.06
C SER A 248 -30.59 -27.64 0.38
N PRO A 249 -31.53 -28.45 0.87
CA PRO A 249 -32.85 -28.54 0.26
C PRO A 249 -33.61 -27.24 0.54
N ARG A 250 -33.55 -26.28 -0.39
CA ARG A 250 -34.54 -25.21 -0.44
C ARG A 250 -35.82 -25.75 -1.07
N LEU A 251 -36.84 -25.84 -0.22
CA LEU A 251 -38.27 -25.73 -0.51
C LEU A 251 -38.92 -26.87 -1.30
N ARG A 252 -39.64 -27.73 -0.58
CA ARG A 252 -41.00 -28.12 -0.99
C ARG A 252 -41.99 -27.28 -0.19
N SER A 253 -42.60 -26.31 -0.87
CA SER A 253 -43.92 -25.80 -0.50
C SER A 253 -45.00 -26.74 -1.04
N ILE A 254 -46.17 -26.70 -0.40
CA ILE A 254 -47.48 -27.26 -0.79
C ILE A 254 -47.60 -28.72 -0.32
N VAL A 255 -48.46 -29.04 0.67
CA VAL A 255 -49.89 -28.68 0.85
C VAL A 255 -50.17 -28.15 2.25
#